data_AF-A0A1Y3BBM4-F1
#
_entry.id   AF-A0A1Y3BBM4-F1
#
_cell.length_a   1.000
_cell.length_b   1.000
_cell.length_c   1.000
_cell.angle_alpha   90.00
_cell.angle_beta   90.00
_cell.angle_gamma   90.00
#
_symmetry.space_group_name_H-M   'P 1'
#
loop_
_entity.id
_entity.type
_entity.pdbx_description
1 polymer ?
#
loop_
_entity_poly.entity_id
_entity_poly.type
_entity_poly.pdbx_seq_one_letter_code
_entity_poly.pdbx_strand_id
1 'polypeptide(L)'
;PPRIDLIHPLSGPVQGGTIVTVEGSNLGVNIDEIRDKVLIGGYPCQVENFTISVQFTCITQPVQTHFWADVVVGNRAGFTTARDKFLYAVPEILAASPNIGPQSGGTRIYITGNNLSIGTSLEVYLDEYPC
;
A
#
# COMPACT_ATOMS: atom_id res chain seq x y z
N PRO A 1 22.98 -4.77 8.42
CA PRO A 1 21.84 -4.78 7.48
C PRO A 1 20.59 -4.21 8.20
N PRO A 2 19.58 -3.70 7.46
CA PRO A 2 18.34 -3.21 8.05
C PRO A 2 17.59 -4.31 8.83
N ARG A 3 16.82 -3.94 9.84
CA ARG A 3 15.84 -4.81 10.50
C ARG A 3 14.46 -4.22 10.26
N ILE A 4 13.53 -5.03 9.78
CA ILE A 4 12.15 -4.65 9.48
C ILE A 4 11.27 -5.25 10.56
N ASP A 5 10.50 -4.39 11.24
CA ASP A 5 9.63 -4.75 12.36
C ASP A 5 8.15 -4.65 12.03
N LEU A 6 7.77 -3.65 11.23
CA LEU A 6 6.39 -3.41 10.84
C LEU A 6 6.33 -2.99 9.37
N ILE A 7 5.31 -3.49 8.68
CA ILE A 7 4.89 -3.04 7.36
C ILE A 7 3.39 -2.81 7.41
N HIS A 8 2.92 -1.63 7.00
CA HIS A 8 1.50 -1.31 6.95
C HIS A 8 1.17 -0.30 5.84
N PRO A 9 0.12 -0.53 5.02
CA PRO A 9 -0.70 -1.74 4.96
C PRO A 9 0.07 -2.92 4.34
N LEU A 10 -0.44 -4.15 4.55
CA LEU A 10 0.09 -5.39 3.94
C LEU A 10 -0.58 -5.74 2.61
N SER A 11 -1.37 -4.84 2.04
CA SER A 11 -2.06 -5.08 0.77
C SER A 11 -2.41 -3.80 0.05
N GLY A 12 -2.47 -3.85 -1.29
CA GLY A 12 -2.81 -2.72 -2.14
C GLY A 12 -3.24 -3.12 -3.54
N PRO A 13 -3.84 -2.19 -4.31
CA PRO A 13 -4.25 -2.42 -5.68
C PRO A 13 -3.07 -2.75 -6.60
N VAL A 14 -3.31 -3.59 -7.61
CA VAL A 14 -2.34 -3.85 -8.70
C VAL A 14 -1.94 -2.58 -9.46
N GLN A 15 -2.75 -1.54 -9.42
CA GLN A 15 -2.46 -0.23 -10.00
C GLN A 15 -1.34 0.54 -9.27
N GLY A 16 -0.86 0.04 -8.12
CA GLY A 16 0.15 0.74 -7.31
C GLY A 16 -0.43 1.92 -6.55
N GLY A 17 0.41 2.89 -6.18
CA GLY A 17 -0.02 4.10 -5.47
C GLY A 17 -0.32 3.90 -3.98
N THR A 18 -0.24 2.66 -3.47
CA THR A 18 -0.34 2.39 -2.02
C THR A 18 0.87 2.99 -1.32
N ILE A 19 0.62 3.81 -0.30
CA ILE A 19 1.63 4.35 0.62
C ILE A 19 1.84 3.31 1.71
N VAL A 20 2.99 2.66 1.69
CA VAL A 20 3.40 1.62 2.63
C VAL A 20 4.37 2.21 3.64
N THR A 21 4.00 2.19 4.91
CA THR A 21 4.87 2.52 6.03
C THR A 21 5.71 1.31 6.41
N VAL A 22 7.02 1.52 6.54
CA VAL A 22 7.98 0.52 7.01
C VAL A 22 8.68 1.07 8.26
N GLU A 23 8.62 0.32 9.35
CA GLU A 23 9.33 0.64 10.60
C GLU A 23 10.32 -0.46 10.97
N GLY A 24 11.38 -0.07 11.68
CA GLY A 24 12.33 -1.00 12.24
C GLY A 24 13.57 -0.31 12.76
N SER A 25 14.73 -0.93 12.55
CA SER A 25 16.02 -0.40 13.00
C SER A 25 17.11 -0.54 11.96
N ASN A 26 18.11 0.34 12.02
CA ASN A 26 19.20 0.42 11.05
C ASN A 26 18.71 0.58 9.60
N LEU A 27 17.58 1.27 9.38
CA LEU A 27 17.02 1.42 8.02
C LEU A 27 17.94 2.24 7.10
N GLY A 28 18.73 3.16 7.66
CA GLY A 28 19.69 3.99 6.94
C GLY A 28 20.00 5.25 7.74
N VAL A 29 21.03 5.99 7.34
CA VAL A 29 21.37 7.30 7.96
C VAL A 29 21.00 8.49 7.10
N ASN A 30 20.72 8.27 5.82
CA ASN A 30 20.23 9.28 4.86
C ASN A 30 19.27 8.59 3.85
N ILE A 31 18.33 9.33 3.29
CA ILE A 31 17.38 8.83 2.28
C ILE A 31 18.07 8.33 1.01
N ASP A 32 19.16 8.98 0.57
CA ASP A 32 19.91 8.58 -0.64
C ASP A 32 20.51 7.17 -0.53
N GLU A 33 20.73 6.67 0.68
CA GLU A 33 21.26 5.33 0.91
C GLU A 33 20.25 4.22 0.56
N ILE A 34 18.95 4.52 0.66
CA ILE A 34 17.85 3.57 0.55
C ILE A 34 16.96 3.79 -0.66
N ARG A 35 16.99 4.99 -1.27
CA ARG A 35 16.06 5.44 -2.33
C ARG A 35 15.83 4.43 -3.45
N ASP A 36 16.90 3.78 -3.91
CA ASP A 36 16.87 2.79 -5.00
C ASP A 36 17.00 1.34 -4.52
N LYS A 37 16.80 1.09 -3.22
CA LYS A 37 17.02 -0.21 -2.56
C LYS A 37 15.81 -0.74 -1.81
N VAL A 38 14.65 -0.10 -1.98
CA VAL A 38 13.38 -0.60 -1.45
C VAL A 38 12.58 -1.20 -2.60
N LEU A 39 12.25 -2.48 -2.49
CA LEU A 39 11.53 -3.24 -3.50
C LEU A 39 10.32 -3.93 -2.88
N ILE A 40 9.20 -3.96 -3.59
CA ILE A 40 8.03 -4.77 -3.26
C ILE A 40 7.70 -5.65 -4.46
N GLY A 41 7.90 -6.96 -4.33
CA GLY A 41 7.70 -7.93 -5.42
C GLY A 41 8.72 -7.78 -6.55
N GLY A 42 9.90 -7.22 -6.25
CA GLY A 42 10.94 -6.90 -7.23
C GLY A 42 10.75 -5.56 -7.94
N TYR A 43 9.63 -4.86 -7.72
CA TYR A 43 9.39 -3.52 -8.27
C TYR A 43 9.88 -2.45 -7.30
N PRO A 44 10.50 -1.35 -7.79
CA PRO A 44 10.88 -0.21 -6.95
C PRO A 44 9.71 0.32 -6.12
N CYS A 45 9.96 0.67 -4.86
CA CYS A 45 9.01 1.42 -4.03
C CYS A 45 9.59 2.81 -3.78
N GLN A 46 8.90 3.86 -4.20
CA GLN A 46 9.40 5.24 -4.12
C GLN A 46 9.41 5.70 -2.66
N VAL A 47 10.59 5.84 -2.07
CA VAL A 47 10.76 6.23 -0.66
C VAL A 47 10.41 7.70 -0.40
N GLU A 48 9.63 7.95 0.64
CA GLU A 48 9.19 9.27 1.13
C GLU A 48 9.13 9.29 2.67
N ASN A 49 9.06 10.46 3.28
CA ASN A 49 8.91 10.65 4.74
C ASN A 49 9.90 9.82 5.59
N PHE A 50 11.19 9.89 5.26
CA PHE A 50 12.24 9.13 5.94
C PHE A 50 12.60 9.72 7.31
N THR A 51 12.54 8.88 8.33
CA THR A 51 13.06 9.14 9.68
C THR A 51 14.31 8.29 9.91
N ILE A 52 15.42 8.96 10.23
CA ILE A 52 16.75 8.35 10.35
C ILE A 52 16.68 7.04 11.14
N SER A 53 17.09 5.96 10.48
CA SER A 53 17.24 4.61 11.04
C SER A 53 15.99 3.95 11.64
N VAL A 54 14.82 4.60 11.61
CA VAL A 54 13.61 4.13 12.33
C VAL A 54 12.44 3.84 11.40
N GLN A 55 12.13 4.73 10.45
CA GLN A 55 10.92 4.60 9.63
C GLN A 55 11.09 5.25 8.26
N PHE A 56 10.35 4.77 7.27
CA PHE A 56 10.00 5.53 6.07
C PHE A 56 8.64 5.11 5.52
N THR A 57 8.10 5.91 4.62
CA THR A 57 6.98 5.51 3.77
C THR A 57 7.48 5.25 2.36
N CYS A 58 6.81 4.41 1.58
CA CYS A 58 7.11 4.28 0.16
C CYS A 58 5.86 4.04 -0.68
N ILE A 59 5.90 4.50 -1.93
CA ILE A 59 4.78 4.38 -2.87
C ILE A 59 5.04 3.20 -3.81
N THR A 60 4.11 2.24 -3.78
CA THR A 60 4.12 1.05 -4.66
C THR A 60 3.95 1.42 -6.13
N GLN A 61 4.59 0.65 -7.01
CA GLN A 61 4.45 0.79 -8.46
C GLN A 61 3.33 -0.10 -9.01
N PRO A 62 2.78 0.23 -10.19
CA PRO A 62 1.82 -0.63 -10.88
C PRO A 62 2.44 -1.99 -11.25
N VAL A 63 1.64 -3.04 -11.15
CA VAL A 63 1.95 -4.42 -11.52
C VAL A 63 0.83 -5.01 -12.40
N GLN A 64 1.11 -6.12 -13.08
CA GLN A 64 0.18 -6.68 -14.06
C GLN A 64 -0.92 -7.57 -13.47
N THR A 65 -0.64 -8.23 -12.35
CA THR A 65 -1.55 -9.23 -11.76
C THR A 65 -1.49 -9.18 -10.24
N HIS A 66 -2.48 -9.79 -9.60
CA HIS A 66 -2.48 -10.00 -8.15
C HIS A 66 -1.49 -11.11 -7.76
N PHE A 67 -0.74 -10.92 -6.67
CA PHE A 67 0.19 -11.90 -6.11
C PHE A 67 0.72 -11.47 -4.73
N TRP A 68 1.28 -12.42 -3.99
CA TRP A 68 2.02 -12.16 -2.76
C TRP A 68 3.47 -11.77 -3.07
N ALA A 69 3.86 -10.57 -2.65
CA ALA A 69 5.12 -9.92 -2.93
C ALA A 69 6.02 -9.89 -1.70
N ASP A 70 7.31 -10.21 -1.88
CA ASP A 70 8.32 -9.97 -0.86
C ASP A 70 8.62 -8.47 -0.73
N VAL A 71 8.80 -8.01 0.50
CA VAL A 71 9.25 -6.64 0.79
C VAL A 71 10.73 -6.69 1.13
N VAL A 72 11.55 -5.99 0.36
CA VAL A 72 13.00 -5.97 0.50
C VAL A 72 13.47 -4.55 0.75
N VAL A 73 14.27 -4.37 1.79
CA VAL A 73 14.88 -3.08 2.16
C VAL A 73 16.39 -3.23 2.20
N GLY A 74 17.09 -2.34 1.50
CA GLY A 74 18.55 -2.30 1.50
C GLY A 74 19.11 -0.97 1.97
N ASN A 75 20.32 -1.02 2.52
CA ASN A 75 21.14 0.14 2.89
C ASN A 75 22.62 -0.12 2.52
N ARG A 76 23.59 0.56 3.12
CA ARG A 76 25.04 0.33 2.90
C ARG A 76 25.53 -0.99 3.50
N ALA A 77 24.86 -1.47 4.54
CA ALA A 77 25.20 -2.71 5.24
C ALA A 77 24.56 -3.96 4.61
N GLY A 78 23.81 -3.82 3.51
CA GLY A 78 23.22 -4.92 2.75
C GLY A 78 21.69 -4.84 2.65
N PHE A 79 21.08 -5.95 2.24
CA PHE A 79 19.63 -6.10 2.03
C PHE A 79 19.02 -7.03 3.07
N THR A 80 17.77 -6.75 3.42
CA THR A 80 16.93 -7.57 4.29
C THR A 80 15.58 -7.79 3.63
N THR A 81 15.11 -9.04 3.60
CA THR A 81 13.74 -9.37 3.21
C THR A 81 12.88 -9.43 4.47
N ALA A 82 11.72 -8.78 4.43
CA ALA A 82 10.75 -8.82 5.52
C ALA A 82 10.17 -10.23 5.70
N ARG A 83 9.66 -10.52 6.89
CA ARG A 83 8.92 -11.77 7.15
C ARG A 83 7.52 -11.73 6.56
N ASP A 84 6.86 -10.59 6.68
CA ASP A 84 5.54 -10.36 6.10
C ASP A 84 5.65 -10.12 4.60
N LYS A 85 4.61 -10.53 3.87
CA LYS A 85 4.46 -10.31 2.44
C LYS A 85 3.39 -9.25 2.20
N PHE A 86 3.57 -8.47 1.14
CA PHE A 86 2.57 -7.53 0.66
C PHE A 86 1.69 -8.21 -0.39
N LEU A 87 0.37 -8.06 -0.32
CA LEU A 87 -0.56 -8.58 -1.32
C LEU A 87 -0.92 -7.49 -2.33
N TYR A 88 -0.50 -7.66 -3.58
CA TYR A 88 -1.15 -6.96 -4.70
C TYR A 88 -2.46 -7.66 -5.02
N ALA A 89 -3.58 -6.94 -5.03
CA ALA A 89 -4.91 -7.47 -5.30
C ALA A 89 -5.74 -6.53 -6.19
N VAL A 90 -6.83 -7.05 -6.75
CA VAL A 90 -7.84 -6.25 -7.45
C VAL A 90 -9.06 -6.14 -6.54
N PRO A 91 -9.55 -4.92 -6.22
CA PRO A 91 -10.79 -4.74 -5.50
C PRO A 91 -11.97 -5.07 -6.43
N GLU A 92 -12.94 -5.81 -5.93
CA GLU A 92 -14.11 -6.24 -6.70
C GLU A 92 -15.38 -5.87 -5.94
N ILE A 93 -16.25 -5.10 -6.58
CA ILE A 93 -17.59 -4.79 -6.06
C ILE A 93 -18.57 -5.83 -6.58
N LEU A 94 -19.29 -6.49 -5.67
CA LEU A 94 -20.28 -7.52 -5.99
C LEU A 94 -21.71 -6.96 -5.93
N ALA A 95 -22.02 -6.14 -4.92
CA ALA A 95 -23.32 -5.50 -4.80
C ALA A 95 -23.24 -4.19 -4.01
N ALA A 96 -24.26 -3.35 -4.21
CA ALA A 96 -24.51 -2.16 -3.40
C ALA A 96 -25.98 -2.14 -2.98
N SER A 97 -26.26 -1.76 -1.73
CA SER A 97 -27.63 -1.70 -1.18
C SER A 97 -27.77 -0.55 -0.17
N PRO A 98 -28.88 0.20 -0.16
CA PRO A 98 -30.00 0.10 -1.11
C PRO A 98 -29.63 0.64 -2.50
N ASN A 99 -30.33 0.17 -3.52
CA ASN A 99 -30.15 0.61 -4.92
C ASN A 99 -31.00 1.85 -5.28
N ILE A 100 -31.76 2.39 -4.32
CA ILE A 100 -32.64 3.54 -4.49
C ILE A 100 -32.53 4.41 -3.24
N GLY A 101 -32.50 5.72 -3.43
CA GLY A 101 -32.52 6.73 -2.38
C GLY A 101 -33.14 8.04 -2.87
N PRO A 102 -33.50 8.97 -1.97
CA PRO A 102 -34.00 10.29 -2.37
C PRO A 102 -32.95 11.10 -3.13
N GLN A 103 -33.41 11.93 -4.08
CA GLN A 103 -32.55 12.85 -4.85
C GLN A 103 -31.77 13.83 -3.94
N SER A 104 -32.25 14.11 -2.74
CA SER A 104 -31.57 14.94 -1.76
C SER A 104 -30.30 14.31 -1.15
N GLY A 105 -30.04 13.01 -1.39
CA GLY A 105 -28.91 12.29 -0.83
C GLY A 105 -29.11 11.84 0.62
N GLY A 106 -28.00 11.57 1.33
CA GLY A 106 -28.01 11.11 2.73
C GLY A 106 -28.35 9.64 2.93
N THR A 107 -28.43 8.85 1.85
CA THR A 107 -28.69 7.41 1.91
C THR A 107 -27.43 6.68 2.32
N ARG A 108 -27.48 5.89 3.39
CA ARG A 108 -26.36 5.00 3.76
C ARG A 108 -26.33 3.81 2.80
N ILE A 109 -25.31 3.76 1.96
CA ILE A 109 -25.06 2.66 1.02
C ILE A 109 -24.07 1.68 1.63
N TYR A 110 -24.38 0.40 1.51
CA TYR A 110 -23.55 -0.73 1.87
C TYR A 110 -23.02 -1.37 0.60
N ILE A 111 -21.69 -1.35 0.42
CA ILE A 111 -21.02 -1.99 -0.70
C ILE A 111 -20.45 -3.31 -0.20
N THR A 112 -20.80 -4.41 -0.86
CA THR A 112 -20.24 -5.73 -0.61
C THR A 112 -19.36 -6.15 -1.77
N GLY A 113 -18.25 -6.80 -1.45
CA GLY A 113 -17.23 -7.12 -2.43
C GLY A 113 -16.02 -7.79 -1.81
N ASN A 114 -15.02 -8.04 -2.65
CA ASN A 114 -13.74 -8.63 -2.28
C ASN A 114 -12.65 -7.56 -2.29
N ASN A 115 -11.68 -7.67 -1.37
CA ASN A 115 -10.51 -6.78 -1.31
C ASN A 115 -10.84 -5.28 -1.26
N LEU A 116 -12.00 -4.89 -0.72
CA LEU A 116 -12.42 -3.47 -0.66
C LEU A 116 -11.61 -2.63 0.34
N SER A 117 -10.85 -3.28 1.22
CA SER A 117 -10.04 -2.65 2.27
C SER A 117 -8.55 -2.57 1.95
N ILE A 118 -8.14 -2.87 0.72
CA ILE A 118 -6.73 -2.80 0.31
C ILE A 118 -6.31 -1.35 0.06
N GLY A 119 -5.01 -1.07 0.13
CA GLY A 119 -4.46 0.25 -0.12
C GLY A 119 -4.48 1.15 1.12
N THR A 120 -4.23 2.45 0.89
CA THR A 120 -4.12 3.45 1.96
C THR A 120 -5.29 4.44 1.98
N SER A 121 -5.90 4.69 0.82
CA SER A 121 -7.05 5.60 0.67
C SER A 121 -8.19 4.90 -0.07
N LEU A 122 -9.42 5.26 0.30
CA LEU A 122 -10.65 4.79 -0.33
C LEU A 122 -11.48 6.02 -0.69
N GLU A 123 -11.84 6.13 -1.96
CA GLU A 123 -12.77 7.13 -2.46
C GLU A 123 -13.94 6.40 -3.13
N VAL A 124 -15.16 6.85 -2.85
CA VAL A 124 -16.38 6.26 -3.40
C VAL A 124 -17.15 7.35 -4.11
N TYR A 125 -17.58 7.04 -5.33
CA TYR A 125 -18.36 7.94 -6.17
C TYR A 125 -19.67 7.27 -6.58
N LEU A 126 -20.75 8.05 -6.60
CA LEU A 126 -21.98 7.73 -7.33
C LEU A 126 -21.99 8.60 -8.58
N ASP A 127 -21.78 7.96 -9.73
CA ASP A 127 -21.47 8.63 -10.98
C ASP A 127 -20.22 9.54 -10.81
N GLU A 128 -20.42 10.85 -10.87
CA GLU A 128 -19.38 11.87 -10.73
C GLU A 128 -19.39 12.57 -9.35
N TYR A 129 -20.28 12.15 -8.45
CA TYR A 129 -20.45 12.76 -7.12
C TYR A 129 -19.75 11.94 -6.04
N PRO A 130 -18.87 12.55 -5.22
CA PRO A 130 -18.26 11.86 -4.09
C PRO A 130 -19.32 11.57 -3.00
N CYS A 131 -19.24 10.38 -2.42
CA CYS A 131 -20.06 9.94 -1.28
C CYS A 131 -19.59 10.52 0.06
#